data_AF-A0A1G9S7C8-F1
#
_entry.id   AF-A0A1G9S7C8-F1
#
_cell.length_a   1.000
_cell.length_b   1.000
_cell.length_c   1.000
_cell.angle_alpha   90.00
_cell.angle_beta   90.00
_cell.angle_gamma   90.00
#
_symmetry.space_group_name_H-M   'P 1'
#
loop_
_entity.id
_entity.type
_entity.pdbx_description
1 polymer ?
#
loop_
_entity_poly.entity_id
_entity_poly.type
_entity_poly.pdbx_seq_one_letter_code
_entity_poly.pdbx_strand_id
1 'polypeptide(L)'
;MGRVSTALLVASTQSTKVTKGLQAVRALANTTAVDVTVETGLLADLPGLLRRQVDLLVFDGHGYFPPRVGRLPITPEAIRGPDNGGLRAPVVVLGCCWGGTHDFRKAVRRCLDAPTVFLGHTGEAPFEHAELVFPPVIDMLADVEPAPFAIRARIEAILRGLGPEAAGWTVAVLRPS
;
A
#
# COMPACT_ATOMS: atom_id res chain seq x y z
N MET A 1 -25.26 0.92 12.66
CA MET A 1 -24.10 1.78 12.33
C MET A 1 -23.20 0.96 11.42
N GLY A 2 -22.92 1.44 10.21
CA GLY A 2 -22.01 0.76 9.28
C GLY A 2 -20.58 0.79 9.82
N ARG A 3 -19.76 -0.21 9.45
CA ARG A 3 -18.34 -0.23 9.78
C ARG A 3 -17.65 0.95 9.07
N VAL A 4 -16.85 1.73 9.78
CA VAL A 4 -15.97 2.76 9.18
C VAL A 4 -14.76 2.07 8.57
N SER A 5 -14.44 2.36 7.31
CA SER A 5 -13.26 1.80 6.65
C SER A 5 -11.98 2.46 7.18
N THR A 6 -10.86 1.73 7.18
CA THR A 6 -9.59 2.24 7.74
C THR A 6 -8.44 2.19 6.73
N ALA A 7 -7.65 3.25 6.68
CA ALA A 7 -6.44 3.35 5.87
C ALA A 7 -5.22 3.73 6.73
N LEU A 8 -4.14 2.96 6.60
CA LEU A 8 -2.88 3.20 7.28
C LEU A 8 -1.77 3.49 6.26
N LEU A 9 -1.18 4.67 6.37
CA LEU A 9 -0.10 5.15 5.52
C LEU A 9 1.20 5.09 6.31
N VAL A 10 2.12 4.21 5.89
CA VAL A 10 3.35 3.90 6.61
C VAL A 10 4.57 4.36 5.82
N ALA A 11 5.49 5.04 6.52
CA ALA A 11 6.83 5.33 6.02
C ALA A 11 7.89 5.10 7.12
N SER A 12 9.15 4.97 6.71
CA SER A 12 10.25 5.03 7.67
C SER A 12 10.41 6.45 8.23
N THR A 13 10.68 6.57 9.53
CA THR A 13 11.04 7.86 10.17
C THR A 13 12.26 8.53 9.53
N GLN A 14 13.13 7.76 8.87
CA GLN A 14 14.31 8.27 8.18
C GLN A 14 13.98 8.90 6.81
N SER A 15 12.75 8.74 6.31
CA SER A 15 12.32 9.20 4.98
C SER A 15 11.44 10.43 5.07
N THR A 16 11.98 11.55 5.57
CA THR A 16 11.21 12.77 5.88
C THR A 16 10.41 13.32 4.70
N LYS A 17 10.94 13.25 3.47
CA LYS A 17 10.20 13.64 2.26
C LYS A 17 8.98 12.75 2.03
N VAL A 18 9.14 11.43 2.10
CA VAL A 18 8.05 10.45 1.95
C VAL A 18 7.00 10.66 3.04
N THR A 19 7.40 10.86 4.30
CA THR A 19 6.47 11.19 5.38
C THR A 19 5.64 12.44 5.07
N LYS A 20 6.27 13.52 4.59
CA LYS A 20 5.55 14.73 4.19
C LYS A 20 4.57 14.47 3.03
N GLY A 21 4.98 13.69 2.03
CA GLY A 21 4.11 13.27 0.92
C GLY A 21 2.90 12.48 1.42
N LEU A 22 3.08 11.55 2.35
CA LEU A 22 1.95 10.81 2.95
C LEU A 22 1.00 11.70 3.76
N GLN A 23 1.53 12.74 4.42
CA GLN A 23 0.67 13.73 5.09
C GLN A 23 -0.12 14.58 4.07
N ALA A 24 0.49 14.93 2.93
CA ALA A 24 -0.21 15.60 1.84
C ALA A 24 -1.31 14.71 1.25
N VAL A 25 -1.01 13.42 1.00
CA VAL A 25 -2.01 12.41 0.58
C VAL A 25 -3.19 12.36 1.55
N ARG A 26 -2.91 12.29 2.86
CA ARG A 26 -3.97 12.30 3.89
C ARG A 26 -4.83 13.56 3.79
N ALA A 27 -4.24 14.73 3.56
CA ALA A 27 -4.96 15.99 3.44
C ALA A 27 -5.76 16.10 2.13
N LEU A 28 -5.34 15.40 1.07
CA LEU A 28 -5.99 15.38 -0.24
C LEU A 28 -7.13 14.35 -0.34
N ALA A 29 -7.15 13.33 0.53
CA ALA A 29 -8.27 12.40 0.60
C ALA A 29 -9.54 13.15 1.04
N ASN A 30 -10.58 13.11 0.21
CA ASN A 30 -11.78 13.93 0.39
C ASN A 30 -12.84 13.27 1.28
N THR A 31 -12.61 12.01 1.69
CA THR A 31 -13.57 11.25 2.47
C THR A 31 -13.51 11.53 3.98
N THR A 32 -14.68 11.67 4.59
CA THR A 32 -14.86 11.61 6.05
C THR A 32 -15.33 10.24 6.52
N ALA A 33 -15.60 9.31 5.58
CA ALA A 33 -16.10 7.97 5.84
C ALA A 33 -14.99 6.91 5.96
N VAL A 34 -13.72 7.32 5.78
CA VAL A 34 -12.54 6.48 5.98
C VAL A 34 -11.68 7.13 7.06
N ASP A 35 -11.30 6.36 8.07
CA ASP A 35 -10.33 6.80 9.06
C ASP A 35 -8.91 6.63 8.49
N VAL A 36 -8.24 7.75 8.23
CA VAL A 36 -6.93 7.80 7.57
C VAL A 36 -5.86 8.20 8.57
N THR A 37 -4.92 7.29 8.81
CA THR A 37 -3.80 7.47 9.73
C THR A 37 -2.47 7.44 9.00
N VAL A 38 -1.54 8.32 9.39
CA VAL A 38 -0.17 8.31 8.89
C VAL A 38 0.74 7.99 10.06
N GLU A 39 1.50 6.90 9.94
CA GLU A 39 2.44 6.47 10.97
C GLU A 39 3.84 6.28 10.41
N THR A 40 4.82 6.59 11.26
CA THR A 40 6.22 6.39 10.93
C THR A 40 6.88 5.52 11.98
N GLY A 41 7.71 4.57 11.54
CA GLY A 41 8.49 3.70 12.43
C GLY A 41 9.97 3.71 12.10
N LEU A 42 10.80 3.36 13.10
CA LEU A 42 12.15 2.89 12.82
C LEU A 42 12.07 1.52 12.14
N LEU A 43 13.19 1.06 11.57
CA LEU A 43 13.24 -0.21 10.85
C LEU A 43 12.69 -1.40 11.65
N ALA A 44 12.93 -1.43 12.97
CA ALA A 44 12.46 -2.50 13.86
C ALA A 44 10.94 -2.45 14.11
N ASP A 45 10.31 -1.28 13.99
CA ASP A 45 8.89 -1.08 14.31
C ASP A 45 7.99 -1.28 13.08
N LEU A 46 8.53 -1.02 11.88
CA LEU A 46 7.78 -1.10 10.62
C LEU A 46 7.02 -2.42 10.45
N PRO A 47 7.60 -3.62 10.70
CA PRO A 47 6.86 -4.87 10.57
C PRO A 47 5.59 -4.92 11.43
N GLY A 48 5.63 -4.33 12.64
CA GLY A 48 4.46 -4.24 13.51
C GLY A 48 3.34 -3.37 12.93
N LEU A 49 3.71 -2.25 12.29
CA LEU A 49 2.76 -1.37 11.60
C LEU A 49 2.12 -2.07 10.38
N LEU A 50 2.94 -2.74 9.57
CA LEU A 50 2.49 -3.39 8.33
C LEU A 50 1.53 -4.57 8.59
N ARG A 51 1.59 -5.21 9.76
CA ARG A 51 0.71 -6.32 10.13
C ARG A 51 -0.63 -5.90 10.72
N ARG A 52 -0.88 -4.59 10.93
CA ARG A 52 -2.13 -4.12 11.53
C ARG A 52 -3.33 -4.48 10.64
N GLN A 53 -4.46 -4.78 11.29
CA GLN A 53 -5.70 -5.09 10.61
C GLN A 53 -6.39 -3.79 10.18
N VAL A 54 -6.17 -3.40 8.93
CA VAL A 54 -6.76 -2.24 8.27
C VAL A 54 -7.31 -2.64 6.90
N ASP A 55 -8.16 -1.80 6.31
CA ASP A 55 -8.74 -2.09 4.99
C ASP A 55 -7.79 -1.77 3.84
N LEU A 56 -6.97 -0.74 4.04
CA LEU A 56 -5.90 -0.33 3.14
C LEU A 56 -4.62 -0.08 3.92
N LEU A 57 -3.54 -0.71 3.45
CA LEU A 57 -2.18 -0.43 3.89
C LEU A 57 -1.39 0.19 2.74
N VAL A 58 -0.91 1.42 2.92
CA VAL A 58 0.07 2.04 2.02
C VAL A 58 1.43 1.95 2.69
N PHE A 59 2.40 1.31 2.04
CA PHE A 59 3.79 1.35 2.46
C PHE A 59 4.63 2.03 1.39
N ASP A 60 5.16 3.21 1.72
CA ASP A 60 5.87 4.05 0.78
C ASP A 60 7.34 4.30 1.18
N GLY A 61 8.19 4.52 0.18
CA GLY A 61 9.64 4.63 0.31
C GLY A 61 10.37 4.31 -0.99
N HIS A 62 11.70 4.19 -0.97
CA HIS A 62 12.44 3.75 -2.16
C HIS A 62 12.48 2.22 -2.26
N GLY A 63 12.20 1.67 -3.44
CA GLY A 63 12.30 0.24 -3.68
C GLY A 63 13.65 -0.14 -4.26
N TYR A 64 14.26 -1.21 -3.74
CA TYR A 64 15.55 -1.72 -4.22
C TYR A 64 15.50 -3.23 -4.43
N PHE A 65 16.47 -3.74 -5.20
CA PHE A 65 16.74 -5.16 -5.36
C PHE A 65 17.93 -5.61 -4.47
N PRO A 66 17.90 -6.83 -3.88
CA PRO A 66 16.73 -7.71 -3.73
C PRO A 66 15.56 -7.01 -3.00
N PRO A 67 14.29 -7.44 -3.22
CA PRO A 67 13.10 -6.66 -2.85
C PRO A 67 13.11 -6.13 -1.41
N ARG A 68 13.21 -4.81 -1.29
CA ARG A 68 13.15 -4.07 -0.02
C ARG A 68 12.58 -2.67 -0.22
N VAL A 69 11.95 -2.12 0.80
CA VAL A 69 11.52 -0.71 0.86
C VAL A 69 12.37 0.02 1.87
N GLY A 70 13.14 1.00 1.40
CA GLY A 70 14.25 1.57 2.13
C GLY A 70 15.23 0.47 2.54
N ARG A 71 15.34 0.25 3.84
CA ARG A 71 16.19 -0.81 4.42
C ARG A 71 15.42 -2.06 4.85
N LEU A 72 14.09 -2.07 4.76
CA LEU A 72 13.26 -3.21 5.19
C LEU A 72 13.13 -4.24 4.07
N PRO A 73 13.71 -5.45 4.22
CA PRO A 73 13.50 -6.53 3.27
C PRO A 73 12.03 -6.94 3.23
N ILE A 74 11.50 -7.19 2.03
CA ILE A 74 10.18 -7.79 1.88
C ILE A 74 10.35 -9.31 1.90
N THR A 75 10.52 -9.87 3.10
CA THR A 75 10.63 -11.33 3.30
C THR A 75 9.77 -11.77 4.48
N PRO A 76 9.39 -13.07 4.55
CA PRO A 76 8.65 -13.59 5.69
C PRO A 76 9.37 -13.34 7.02
N GLU A 77 10.68 -13.48 7.07
CA GLU A 77 11.49 -13.36 8.30
C GLU A 77 11.50 -11.92 8.83
N ALA A 78 11.41 -10.93 7.93
CA ALA A 78 11.36 -9.52 8.30
C ALA A 78 9.93 -9.04 8.61
N ILE A 79 8.92 -9.57 7.90
CA ILE A 79 7.56 -9.04 7.92
C ILE A 79 6.62 -9.82 8.82
N ARG A 80 6.80 -11.14 9.00
CA ARG A 80 5.90 -11.94 9.84
C ARG A 80 6.17 -11.73 11.32
N GLY A 81 5.12 -11.84 12.13
CA GLY A 81 5.18 -11.74 13.59
C GLY A 81 5.67 -13.05 14.25
N PRO A 82 5.87 -13.04 15.58
CA PRO A 82 6.21 -14.25 16.35
C PRO A 82 5.16 -15.36 16.25
N ASP A 83 3.90 -15.01 16.00
CA ASP A 83 2.77 -15.91 15.74
C ASP A 83 2.70 -16.39 14.28
N ASN A 84 3.73 -16.09 13.48
CA ASN A 84 3.78 -16.28 12.03
C ASN A 84 2.73 -15.46 11.25
N GLY A 85 2.05 -14.50 11.89
CA GLY A 85 1.07 -13.62 11.25
C GLY A 85 1.73 -12.64 10.27
N GLY A 86 1.19 -12.54 9.06
CA GLY A 86 1.65 -11.69 7.98
C GLY A 86 0.75 -10.47 7.72
N LEU A 87 0.82 -9.97 6.49
CA LEU A 87 -0.01 -8.87 5.98
C LEU A 87 -1.44 -9.38 5.76
N ARG A 88 -2.41 -8.62 6.29
CA ARG A 88 -3.84 -9.00 6.29
C ARG A 88 -4.74 -7.99 5.59
N ALA A 89 -4.20 -6.83 5.20
CA ALA A 89 -5.00 -5.79 4.56
C ALA A 89 -5.59 -6.31 3.23
N PRO A 90 -6.91 -6.13 2.99
CA PRO A 90 -7.54 -6.43 1.71
C PRO A 90 -6.91 -5.66 0.54
N VAL A 91 -6.37 -4.46 0.81
CA VAL A 91 -5.63 -3.65 -0.16
C VAL A 91 -4.25 -3.31 0.39
N VAL A 92 -3.22 -3.59 -0.41
CA VAL A 92 -1.84 -3.18 -0.13
C VAL A 92 -1.32 -2.34 -1.30
N VAL A 93 -0.88 -1.13 -1.00
CA VAL A 93 -0.20 -0.26 -1.94
C VAL A 93 1.27 -0.23 -1.57
N LEU A 94 2.12 -0.61 -2.52
CA LEU A 94 3.56 -0.40 -2.40
C LEU A 94 3.94 0.79 -3.27
N GLY A 95 4.07 1.95 -2.61
CA GLY A 95 4.39 3.23 -3.26
C GLY A 95 5.79 3.32 -3.83
N CYS A 96 6.63 2.35 -3.47
CA CYS A 96 8.04 2.38 -3.79
C CYS A 96 8.34 2.17 -5.28
N CYS A 97 9.48 2.72 -5.71
CA CYS A 97 10.04 2.42 -7.02
C CYS A 97 10.05 0.90 -7.26
N TRP A 98 9.63 0.46 -8.44
CA TRP A 98 9.60 -0.95 -8.83
C TRP A 98 8.71 -1.86 -7.98
N GLY A 99 7.89 -1.33 -7.06
CA GLY A 99 7.01 -2.13 -6.19
C GLY A 99 5.99 -2.98 -6.96
N GLY A 100 5.64 -2.58 -8.18
CA GLY A 100 4.79 -3.30 -9.11
C GLY A 100 5.46 -4.43 -9.89
N THR A 101 6.79 -4.60 -9.79
CA THR A 101 7.52 -5.63 -10.55
C THR A 101 7.20 -7.06 -10.06
N HIS A 102 7.46 -8.04 -10.92
CA HIS A 102 7.20 -9.45 -10.62
C HIS A 102 7.86 -9.91 -9.30
N ASP A 103 9.13 -9.53 -9.07
CA ASP A 103 9.89 -9.99 -7.91
C ASP A 103 9.38 -9.37 -6.60
N PHE A 104 8.97 -8.09 -6.63
CA PHE A 104 8.29 -7.48 -5.49
C PHE A 104 6.94 -8.15 -5.20
N ARG A 105 6.12 -8.41 -6.23
CA ARG A 105 4.84 -9.13 -6.04
C ARG A 105 5.07 -10.53 -5.47
N LYS A 106 6.09 -11.25 -5.96
CA LYS A 106 6.46 -12.59 -5.46
C LYS A 106 6.91 -12.53 -4.00
N ALA A 107 7.70 -11.51 -3.64
CA ALA A 107 8.14 -11.27 -2.26
C ALA A 107 6.94 -10.99 -1.33
N VAL A 108 6.06 -10.06 -1.72
CA VAL A 108 4.85 -9.72 -0.96
C VAL A 108 3.95 -10.94 -0.77
N ARG A 109 3.72 -11.77 -1.79
CA ARG A 109 2.90 -12.98 -1.68
C ARG A 109 3.32 -13.91 -0.56
N ARG A 110 4.63 -14.03 -0.28
CA ARG A 110 5.15 -14.87 0.82
C ARG A 110 4.86 -14.28 2.21
N CYS A 111 4.54 -12.99 2.27
CA CYS A 111 4.22 -12.26 3.50
C CYS A 111 2.71 -12.12 3.75
N LEU A 112 1.84 -12.54 2.83
CA LEU A 112 0.39 -12.43 2.98
C LEU A 112 -0.20 -13.56 3.82
N ASP A 113 -1.28 -13.26 4.55
CA ASP A 113 -2.13 -14.25 5.23
C ASP A 113 -3.47 -14.47 4.50
N ALA A 114 -3.86 -13.56 3.59
CA ALA A 114 -5.12 -13.62 2.86
C ALA A 114 -4.95 -13.10 1.43
N PRO A 115 -5.90 -13.38 0.52
CA PRO A 115 -5.93 -12.73 -0.80
C PRO A 115 -6.03 -11.21 -0.66
N THR A 116 -5.17 -10.49 -1.37
CA THR A 116 -5.03 -9.03 -1.27
C THR A 116 -4.99 -8.42 -2.66
N VAL A 117 -5.68 -7.30 -2.85
CA VAL A 117 -5.50 -6.44 -4.02
C VAL A 117 -4.23 -5.62 -3.81
N PHE A 118 -3.27 -5.82 -4.69
CA PHE A 118 -1.98 -5.17 -4.65
C PHE A 118 -1.87 -4.10 -5.73
N LEU A 119 -1.44 -2.91 -5.35
CA LEU A 119 -1.13 -1.79 -6.24
C LEU A 119 0.35 -1.42 -6.10
N GLY A 120 1.06 -1.28 -7.22
CA GLY A 120 2.45 -0.85 -7.20
C GLY A 120 2.95 -0.39 -8.56
N HIS A 121 4.05 0.36 -8.56
CA HIS A 121 4.64 0.94 -9.76
C HIS A 121 5.71 0.02 -10.38
N THR A 122 5.63 -0.28 -11.68
CA THR A 122 6.61 -1.12 -12.40
C THR A 122 7.84 -0.35 -12.88
N GLY A 123 7.97 0.89 -12.43
CA GLY A 123 8.90 1.94 -12.85
C GLY A 123 9.68 2.56 -11.68
N GLU A 124 10.62 3.45 -11.98
CA GLU A 124 10.92 4.55 -11.07
C GLU A 124 9.68 5.43 -11.02
N ALA A 125 9.03 5.50 -9.86
CA ALA A 125 7.82 6.29 -9.71
C ALA A 125 8.20 7.76 -9.48
N PRO A 126 7.63 8.71 -10.24
CA PRO A 126 7.71 10.12 -9.88
C PRO A 126 7.15 10.32 -8.47
N PHE A 127 7.81 11.17 -7.69
CA PHE A 127 7.47 11.36 -6.29
C PHE A 127 6.04 11.88 -6.11
N GLU A 128 5.60 12.72 -7.05
CA GLU A 128 4.29 13.37 -7.09
C GLU A 128 3.14 12.38 -7.35
N HIS A 129 3.43 11.17 -7.86
CA HIS A 129 2.40 10.18 -8.14
C HIS A 129 1.68 9.70 -6.88
N ALA A 130 2.31 9.75 -5.71
CA ALA A 130 1.65 9.39 -4.45
C ALA A 130 0.42 10.29 -4.18
N GLU A 131 0.58 11.61 -4.36
CA GLU A 131 -0.47 12.61 -4.19
C GLU A 131 -1.58 12.50 -5.25
N LEU A 132 -1.27 11.92 -6.41
CA LEU A 132 -2.26 11.69 -7.47
C LEU A 132 -3.03 10.38 -7.27
N VAL A 133 -2.33 9.29 -6.96
CA VAL A 133 -2.88 7.93 -7.02
C VAL A 133 -3.49 7.50 -5.70
N PHE A 134 -2.91 7.88 -4.56
CA PHE A 134 -3.35 7.34 -3.26
C PHE A 134 -4.67 7.95 -2.79
N PRO A 135 -4.94 9.27 -2.89
CA PRO A 135 -6.21 9.85 -2.44
C PRO A 135 -7.46 9.19 -3.05
N PRO A 136 -7.59 9.02 -4.39
CA PRO A 136 -8.78 8.37 -4.95
C PRO A 136 -8.89 6.89 -4.56
N VAL A 137 -7.77 6.21 -4.30
CA VAL A 137 -7.76 4.81 -3.79
C VAL A 137 -8.19 4.76 -2.31
N ILE A 138 -7.88 5.78 -1.52
CA ILE A 138 -8.40 5.90 -0.15
C ILE A 138 -9.91 6.20 -0.20
N ASP A 139 -10.33 7.17 -1.00
CA ASP A 139 -11.72 7.62 -1.09
C ASP A 139 -12.67 6.49 -1.53
N MET A 140 -12.22 5.58 -2.40
CA MET A 140 -13.01 4.42 -2.85
C MET A 140 -13.44 3.50 -1.69
N LEU A 141 -12.74 3.50 -0.55
CA LEU A 141 -13.04 2.60 0.57
C LEU A 141 -14.34 2.97 1.28
N ALA A 142 -14.87 4.16 1.02
CA ALA A 142 -16.14 4.62 1.56
C ALA A 142 -17.34 3.86 0.98
N ASP A 143 -17.24 3.36 -0.26
CA ASP A 143 -18.38 2.81 -1.01
C ASP A 143 -18.12 1.45 -1.67
N VAL A 144 -16.90 0.90 -1.56
CA VAL A 144 -16.57 -0.41 -2.13
C VAL A 144 -16.83 -1.54 -1.13
N GLU A 145 -17.46 -2.61 -1.61
CA GLU A 145 -17.52 -3.85 -0.85
C GLU A 145 -16.10 -4.43 -0.64
N PRO A 146 -15.81 -5.06 0.52
CA PRO A 146 -14.51 -5.64 0.83
C PRO A 146 -14.27 -6.97 0.09
N ALA A 147 -14.50 -6.98 -1.23
CA ALA A 147 -14.34 -8.12 -2.11
C ALA A 147 -13.18 -7.85 -3.11
N PRO A 148 -12.16 -8.74 -3.21
CA PRO A 148 -10.96 -8.47 -4.01
C PRO A 148 -11.23 -8.11 -5.48
N PHE A 149 -12.23 -8.72 -6.11
CA PHE A 149 -12.57 -8.41 -7.50
C PHE A 149 -13.25 -7.04 -7.66
N ALA A 150 -14.14 -6.67 -6.73
CA ALA A 150 -14.80 -5.36 -6.74
C ALA A 150 -13.77 -4.23 -6.49
N ILE A 151 -12.92 -4.41 -5.48
CA ILE A 151 -11.82 -3.49 -5.17
C ILE A 151 -10.89 -3.35 -6.39
N ARG A 152 -10.42 -4.47 -6.96
CA ARG A 152 -9.53 -4.43 -8.13
C ARG A 152 -10.17 -3.65 -9.28
N ALA A 153 -11.41 -3.95 -9.63
CA ALA A 153 -12.10 -3.28 -10.74
C ALA A 153 -12.21 -1.77 -10.53
N ARG A 154 -12.44 -1.35 -9.28
CA ARG A 154 -12.51 0.06 -8.90
C ARG A 154 -11.12 0.73 -8.95
N ILE A 155 -10.04 0.08 -8.49
CA ILE A 155 -8.67 0.60 -8.63
C ILE A 155 -8.30 0.72 -10.12
N GLU A 156 -8.62 -0.28 -10.95
CA GLU A 156 -8.39 -0.20 -12.39
C GLU A 156 -9.15 0.96 -13.04
N ALA A 157 -10.38 1.25 -12.58
CA ALA A 157 -11.14 2.39 -13.07
C ALA A 157 -10.49 3.73 -12.68
N ILE A 158 -9.99 3.85 -11.45
CA ILE A 158 -9.22 5.03 -10.99
C ILE A 158 -7.99 5.24 -11.87
N LEU A 159 -7.16 4.20 -12.05
CA LEU A 159 -5.94 4.30 -12.86
C LEU A 159 -6.24 4.66 -14.31
N ARG A 160 -7.33 4.12 -14.90
CA ARG A 160 -7.77 4.52 -16.24
C ARG A 160 -8.23 5.97 -16.31
N GLY A 161 -8.92 6.47 -15.28
CA GLY A 161 -9.37 7.85 -15.19
C GLY A 161 -8.21 8.86 -15.09
N LEU A 162 -7.13 8.49 -14.40
CA LEU A 162 -5.88 9.26 -14.32
C LEU A 162 -5.08 9.23 -15.63
N GLY A 163 -5.30 8.22 -16.48
CA GLY A 163 -4.71 8.15 -17.81
C GLY A 163 -3.17 8.12 -17.79
N PRO A 164 -2.48 8.91 -18.63
CA PRO A 164 -1.02 8.93 -18.71
C PRO A 164 -0.31 9.29 -17.39
N GLU A 165 -0.96 10.03 -16.49
CA GLU A 165 -0.38 10.45 -15.22
C GLU A 165 -0.22 9.28 -14.22
N ALA A 166 -0.96 8.18 -14.44
CA ALA A 166 -0.80 6.94 -13.67
C ALA A 166 0.02 5.87 -14.43
N ALA A 167 0.73 6.24 -15.50
CA ALA A 167 1.54 5.30 -16.26
C ALA A 167 2.55 4.57 -15.35
N GLY A 168 2.65 3.24 -15.51
CA GLY A 168 3.51 2.38 -14.70
C GLY A 168 2.86 1.84 -13.41
N TRP A 169 1.74 2.40 -12.95
CA TRP A 169 0.97 1.81 -11.87
C TRP A 169 0.21 0.57 -12.35
N THR A 170 0.27 -0.48 -11.55
CA THR A 170 -0.34 -1.77 -11.89
C THR A 170 -1.04 -2.36 -10.69
N VAL A 171 -2.17 -3.02 -10.96
CA VAL A 171 -2.97 -3.69 -9.93
C VAL A 171 -3.09 -5.18 -10.21
N ALA A 172 -3.04 -6.00 -9.17
CA ALA A 172 -3.19 -7.44 -9.25
C ALA A 172 -3.85 -7.98 -7.99
N VAL A 173 -4.55 -9.12 -8.10
CA VAL A 173 -4.93 -9.90 -6.92
C VAL A 173 -3.77 -10.86 -6.60
N LEU A 174 -3.17 -10.68 -5.44
CA LEU A 174 -2.15 -11.57 -4.90
C LEU A 174 -2.81 -12.60 -3.98
N ARG A 175 -2.33 -13.84 -4.03
CA ARG A 175 -2.70 -14.90 -3.09
C ARG A 175 -1.47 -15.29 -2.29
N PRO A 176 -1.62 -15.67 -1.01
CA PRO A 176 -0.55 -16.27 -0.24
C PRO A 176 0.12 -17.41 -1.02
N SER A 177 1.45 -17.47 -0.94
CA SER A 177 2.26 -18.53 -1.57
C SER A 177 2.60 -19.62 -0.57
#